data_AF-A0A529R3L3-F1
#
_entry.id   AF-A0A529R3L3-F1
#
_cell.length_a   1.000
_cell.length_b   1.000
_cell.length_c   1.000
_cell.angle_alpha   90.00
_cell.angle_beta   90.00
_cell.angle_gamma   90.00
#
_symmetry.space_group_name_H-M   'P 1'
#
loop_
_entity.id
_entity.type
_entity.pdbx_description
1 polymer ?
#
loop_
_entity_poly.entity_id
_entity_poly.type
_entity_poly.pdbx_seq_one_letter_code
_entity_poly.pdbx_strand_id
1 'polypeptide(L)' 'GFLQQNGVISRNMGDAIAFCPPLIITEAQVDALVDAFERSLAAALPQIHPQG' A
#
# COMPACT_ATOMS: atom_id res chain seq x y z
N GLY A 1 -5.76 -1.65 8.12
CA GLY A 1 -5.47 -2.27 6.81
C GLY A 1 -3.97 -2.33 6.61
N PHE A 2 -3.47 -3.30 5.86
CA PHE A 2 -2.03 -3.58 5.73
C PHE A 2 -1.19 -2.34 5.37
N LEU A 3 -1.69 -1.45 4.51
CA LEU A 3 -1.02 -0.18 4.17
C LEU A 3 -0.76 0.72 5.38
N GLN A 4 -1.75 0.89 6.26
CA GLN A 4 -1.61 1.73 7.45
C GLN A 4 -0.60 1.14 8.43
N GLN A 5 -0.53 -0.18 8.53
CA GLN A 5 0.46 -0.87 9.37
C GLN A 5 1.88 -0.72 8.83
N ASN A 6 2.03 -0.61 7.50
CA ASN A 6 3.29 -0.32 6.83
C ASN A 6 3.61 1.19 6.73
N GLY A 7 2.88 2.06 7.44
CA GLY A 7 3.15 3.49 7.52
C GLY A 7 2.59 4.33 6.37
N VAL A 8 1.71 3.77 5.53
CA VAL A 8 1.11 4.47 4.40
C VAL A 8 -0.37 4.73 4.63
N ILE A 9 -0.75 5.99 4.57
CA ILE A 9 -2.16 6.40 4.58
C ILE A 9 -2.67 6.39 3.13
N SER A 10 -3.65 5.54 2.87
CA SER A 10 -4.33 5.47 1.58
C SER A 10 -5.85 5.53 1.76
N ARG A 11 -6.53 6.02 0.73
CA ARG A 11 -8.00 6.04 0.64
C ARG A 11 -8.45 4.85 -0.21
N ASN A 12 -9.26 3.98 0.39
CA ASN A 12 -9.95 2.93 -0.35
C ASN A 12 -11.09 3.53 -1.20
N MET A 13 -11.23 3.07 -2.44
CA MET A 13 -12.25 3.46 -3.42
C MET A 13 -12.86 2.19 -4.06
N GLY A 14 -13.48 1.35 -3.24
CA GLY A 14 -14.01 0.05 -3.68
C GLY A 14 -12.88 -0.98 -3.81
N ASP A 15 -12.54 -1.33 -5.05
CA ASP A 15 -11.43 -2.24 -5.38
C ASP A 15 -10.15 -1.48 -5.79
N ALA A 16 -10.22 -0.14 -5.85
CA ALA A 16 -9.09 0.71 -6.17
C ALA A 16 -8.49 1.36 -4.92
N ILE A 17 -7.16 1.43 -4.88
CA ILE A 17 -6.39 2.08 -3.82
C ILE A 17 -5.74 3.33 -4.42
N ALA A 18 -6.09 4.50 -3.88
CA ALA A 18 -5.55 5.77 -4.36
C ALA A 18 -4.38 6.26 -3.48
N PHE A 19 -3.36 6.81 -4.13
CA PHE A 19 -2.23 7.50 -3.50
C PHE A 19 -2.20 8.95 -3.96
N CYS A 20 -2.12 9.89 -3.02
CA CYS A 20 -2.01 11.33 -3.28
C CYS A 20 -0.93 11.91 -2.37
N PRO A 21 0.36 11.66 -2.67
CA PRO A 21 1.45 12.23 -1.88
C PRO A 21 1.55 13.75 -2.09
N PRO A 22 2.15 14.50 -1.14
CA PRO A 22 2.48 15.90 -1.35
C PRO A 22 3.40 16.10 -2.55
N LEU A 23 3.26 17.22 -3.27
CA LEU A 23 4.07 17.52 -4.46
C LEU A 23 5.58 17.70 -4.18
N ILE A 24 5.95 17.85 -2.91
CA ILE A 24 7.35 17.96 -2.46
C ILE A 24 8.03 16.59 -2.26
N ILE A 25 7.34 15.49 -2.57
CA ILE A 25 7.87 14.14 -2.37
C ILE A 25 9.18 13.92 -3.15
N THR A 26 10.14 13.24 -2.53
CA THR A 26 11.40 12.87 -3.18
C THR A 26 11.32 11.48 -3.81
N GLU A 27 12.23 11.15 -4.71
CA GLU A 27 12.32 9.82 -5.34
C GLU A 27 12.42 8.70 -4.28
N ALA A 28 13.30 8.84 -3.28
CA ALA A 28 13.44 7.88 -2.20
C ALA A 28 12.15 7.70 -1.36
N GLN A 29 11.32 8.75 -1.25
CA GLN A 29 10.02 8.66 -0.57
C GLN A 29 8.97 7.95 -1.43
N VAL A 30 9.06 8.07 -2.76
CA VAL A 30 8.24 7.28 -3.69
C VAL A 30 8.60 5.80 -3.58
N ASP A 31 9.89 5.46 -3.54
CA ASP A 31 10.34 4.07 -3.35
C ASP A 31 9.78 3.49 -2.04
N ALA A 32 9.91 4.23 -0.94
CA ALA A 32 9.37 3.80 0.35
C ALA A 32 7.83 3.58 0.33
N LEU A 33 7.10 4.41 -0.42
CA LEU A 33 5.64 4.28 -0.60
C LEU A 33 5.30 2.98 -1.36
N VAL A 34 6.03 2.69 -2.44
CA VAL A 34 5.83 1.50 -3.26
C VAL A 34 6.23 0.23 -2.51
N ASP A 35 7.35 0.24 -1.78
CA ASP A 35 7.79 -0.88 -0.94
C ASP A 35 6.77 -1.21 0.16
N ALA A 36 6.18 -0.19 0.78
CA ALA A 36 5.11 -0.36 1.75
C ALA A 36 3.84 -0.94 1.10
N PHE A 37 3.53 -0.53 -0.14
CA PHE A 37 2.42 -1.10 -0.90
C PHE A 37 2.64 -2.58 -1.25
N GLU A 38 3.83 -2.95 -1.72
CA GLU A 38 4.17 -4.35 -2.04
C GLU A 38 4.02 -5.27 -0.82
N ARG A 39 4.61 -4.88 0.32
CA ARG A 39 4.46 -5.63 1.59
C ARG A 39 3.01 -5.76 2.01
N SER A 40 2.21 -4.71 1.78
CA SER A 40 0.79 -4.72 2.10
C SER A 40 -0.02 -5.65 1.22
N LEU A 41 0.31 -5.73 -0.08
CA LEU A 41 -0.35 -6.63 -1.01
C LEU A 41 0.03 -8.10 -0.72
N ALA A 42 1.30 -8.36 -0.43
CA ALA A 42 1.76 -9.69 -0.03
C ALA A 42 1.06 -10.18 1.24
N ALA A 43 0.84 -9.30 2.23
CA ALA A 43 0.11 -9.63 3.45
C ALA A 43 -1.41 -9.83 3.21
N ALA A 44 -1.98 -9.16 2.20
CA ALA A 44 -3.38 -9.33 1.80
C ALA A 44 -3.64 -10.62 1.02
N LEU A 45 -2.67 -11.09 0.23
CA LEU A 45 -2.84 -12.24 -0.66
C LEU A 45 -3.36 -13.51 0.04
N PRO A 46 -2.84 -13.93 1.21
CA PRO A 46 -3.36 -15.11 1.92
C PRO A 46 -4.83 -15.00 2.37
N GLN A 47 -5.37 -13.78 2.48
CA GLN A 47 -6.76 -13.58 2.91
C GLN A 47 -7.78 -13.83 1.80
N ILE A 48 -7.38 -13.63 0.55
CA ILE A 48 -8.25 -13.79 -0.64
C ILE A 48 -7.92 -15.05 -1.43
N HIS A 49 -6.72 -15.60 -1.24
CA HIS A 49 -6.31 -16.90 -1.73
C HIS A 49 -5.78 -17.72 -0.54
N PRO A 50 -6.68 -18.23 0.33
CA PRO A 50 -6.27 -19.18 1.35
C PRO A 50 -5.72 -20.41 0.61
N GLN A 51 -4.40 -20.60 0.70
CA GLN A 51 -3.71 -21.74 0.12
C GLN A 51 -4.34 -23.01 0.72
N GLY A 52 -5.14 -23.70 -0.08
CA GLY A 52 -5.72 -25.01 0.18
C GLY A 52 -5.44 -25.90 -1.02
#